data_AF-A0A5D4SYM7-F1
#
_entry.id   AF-A0A5D4SYM7-F1
#
_cell.length_a   1.000
_cell.length_b   1.000
_cell.length_c   1.000
_cell.angle_alpha   90.00
_cell.angle_beta   90.00
_cell.angle_gamma   90.00
#
_symmetry.space_group_name_H-M   'P 1'
#
loop_
_entity.id
_entity.type
_entity.pdbx_description
1 polymer ?
#
loop_
_entity_poly.entity_id
_entity_poly.type
_entity_poly.pdbx_seq_one_letter_code
_entity_poly.pdbx_strand_id
1 'polypeptide(L)' 'MYDFLLRMWKEKRVDEERLQSYVVKGFITQEEYDQITATPQEV' A
#
# COMPACT_ATOMS: atom_id res chain seq x y z
N MET A 1 -9.38 -4.29 1.14
CA MET A 1 -8.00 -4.29 1.68
C MET A 1 -7.21 -3.14 1.10
N TYR A 2 -7.22 -3.01 -0.23
CA TYR A 2 -6.67 -1.87 -0.97
C TYR A 2 -6.95 -0.50 -0.35
N ASP A 3 -8.21 -0.08 -0.20
CA ASP A 3 -8.56 1.25 0.33
C ASP A 3 -8.00 1.52 1.74
N PHE A 4 -7.93 0.48 2.56
CA PHE A 4 -7.38 0.58 3.92
C PHE A 4 -5.87 0.83 3.88
N LEU A 5 -5.15 0.08 3.05
CA LEU A 5 -3.71 0.24 2.86
C LEU A 5 -3.36 1.57 2.18
N LEU A 6 -4.16 2.00 1.20
CA LEU A 6 -4.04 3.30 0.55
C LEU A 6 -4.18 4.45 1.56
N ARG A 7 -5.17 4.37 2.46
CA ARG A 7 -5.34 5.36 3.53
C ARG A 7 -4.15 5.34 4.48
N MET A 8 -3.68 4.16 4.90
CA MET A 8 -2.49 4.05 5.75
C MET A 8 -1.24 4.62 5.07
N TRP A 9 -1.10 4.42 3.77
CA TRP A 9 0.00 4.95 2.98
C TRP A 9 -0.01 6.47 2.94
N LYS A 10 -1.18 7.07 2.64
CA LYS A 10 -1.37 8.52 2.70
C LYS A 10 -1.09 9.10 4.09
N GLU A 11 -1.49 8.40 5.15
CA GLU A 11 -1.22 8.76 6.55
C GLU A 11 0.25 8.47 6.99
N LYS A 12 1.12 7.97 6.10
CA LYS A 12 2.50 7.53 6.39
C LYS A 12 2.61 6.48 7.51
N ARG A 13 1.58 5.65 7.68
CA ARG A 13 1.51 4.57 8.68
C ARG A 13 1.96 3.21 8.15
N VAL A 14 2.26 3.12 6.86
CA VAL A 14 2.78 1.94 6.19
C VAL A 14 3.80 2.38 5.14
N ASP A 15 4.84 1.57 4.93
CA ASP A 15 5.89 1.76 3.95
C ASP A 15 5.80 0.70 2.84
N GLU A 16 6.70 0.81 1.84
CA GLU A 16 6.74 -0.10 0.70
C GLU A 16 7.05 -1.54 1.11
N GLU A 17 7.97 -1.74 2.06
CA GLU A 17 8.34 -3.08 2.53
C GLU A 17 7.13 -3.80 3.15
N ARG A 18 6.37 -3.07 3.97
CA ARG A 18 5.17 -3.61 4.61
C ARG A 18 4.05 -3.82 3.59
N LEU A 19 3.87 -2.93 2.62
CA LEU A 19 2.94 -3.12 1.49
C LEU A 19 3.29 -4.36 0.67
N GLN A 20 4.57 -4.57 0.35
CA GLN A 20 5.04 -5.75 -0.37
C GLN A 20 4.77 -7.05 0.42
N SER A 21 4.87 -7.01 1.75
CA SER A 21 4.50 -8.15 2.59
C SER A 21 3.02 -8.55 2.47
N TYR A 22 2.13 -7.58 2.21
CA TYR A 22 0.71 -7.84 1.95
C TYR A 22 0.49 -8.44 0.56
N VAL A 23 1.32 -8.08 -0.43
CA VAL A 23 1.32 -8.71 -1.76
C VAL A 23 1.73 -10.17 -1.66
N VAL A 24 2.85 -10.48 -0.99
CA VAL A 24 3.35 -11.87 -0.83
C VAL A 24 2.34 -12.75 -0.10
N LYS A 25 1.61 -12.18 0.85
CA LYS A 25 0.56 -12.89 1.61
C LYS A 25 -0.76 -13.00 0.83
N GLY A 26 -0.88 -12.40 -0.35
CA GLY A 26 -2.08 -12.43 -1.19
C GLY A 26 -3.24 -11.57 -0.67
N PHE A 27 -2.97 -10.60 0.21
CA PHE A 27 -3.99 -9.66 0.70
C PHE A 27 -4.33 -8.56 -0.32
N ILE A 28 -3.35 -8.23 -1.16
CA ILE A 28 -3.48 -7.36 -2.32
C ILE A 28 -2.65 -7.94 -3.47
N THR A 29 -2.95 -7.53 -4.68
CA THR A 29 -2.20 -7.86 -5.90
C THR A 29 -1.00 -6.92 -6.08
N GLN A 30 -0.08 -7.28 -6.97
CA GLN A 30 1.02 -6.40 -7.36
C GLN A 30 0.50 -5.10 -8.01
N GLU A 31 -0.57 -5.19 -8.82
CA GLU A 31 -1.19 -4.01 -9.45
C GLU A 31 -1.76 -3.04 -8.41
N GLU A 32 -2.42 -3.56 -7.38
CA GLU A 32 -2.88 -2.76 -6.24
C GLU A 32 -1.73 -2.12 -5.46
N TYR A 33 -0.62 -2.83 -5.26
CA TYR A 33 0.59 -2.26 -4.66
C TYR A 33 1.14 -1.10 -5.50
N ASP A 34 1.22 -1.27 -6.82
CA ASP A 34 1.75 -0.27 -7.73
C ASP A 34 0.86 1.00 -7.71
N GLN A 35 -0.46 0.83 -7.61
CA GLN A 35 -1.39 1.97 -7.47
C GLN A 35 -1.24 2.70 -6.13
N ILE A 36 -1.05 1.97 -5.01
CA ILE A 36 -0.85 2.58 -3.69
C ILE A 36 0.45 3.37 -3.69
N THR A 37 1.55 2.76 -4.11
CA THR A 37 2.89 3.39 -4.08
C THR A 37 3.04 4.53 -5.08
N ALA A 38 2.30 4.51 -6.19
CA ALA A 38 2.20 5.64 -7.11
C ALA A 38 1.45 6.84 -6.53
N THR A 39 0.66 6.66 -5.46
CA THR A 39 -0.05 7.75 -4.80
C THR A 39 0.91 8.55 -3.91
N PRO A 40 0.98 9.89 -4.05
CA PRO A 40 1.80 10.71 -3.15
C PRO A 40 1.36 10.55 -1.68
N GLN A 41 2.32 10.38 -0.78
CA GLN A 41 2.06 10.43 0.65
C GLN A 41 1.78 11.88 1.05
N GLU A 42 0.63 12.15 1.68
CA GLU A 42 0.31 13.49 2.15
C GLU A 42 1.26 13.88 3.28
N VAL A 43 1.77 15.11 3.24
CA VAL A 43 2.93 15.52 4.06
C VAL A 43 2.56 15.68 5.51
#